data_AF-A0A652YWG7-F1
#
_entry.id   AF-A0A652YWG7-F1
#
_cell.length_a   1.000
_cell.length_b   1.000
_cell.length_c   1.000
_cell.angle_alpha   90.00
_cell.angle_beta   90.00
_cell.angle_gamma   90.00
#
_symmetry.space_group_name_H-M   'P 1'
#
loop_
_entity.id
_entity.type
_entity.pdbx_description
1 polymer ?
#
loop_
_entity_poly.entity_id
_entity_poly.type
_entity_poly.pdbx_seq_one_letter_code
_entity_poly.pdbx_strand_id
1 'polypeptide(L)' 'MLYLLALVGLVTLVVLMWKAFGPSPTSRASGGGVKGPDDDPEFLWNVNQQTRRKQQGGQDGAPTDSSQ' A
#
# COMPACT_ATOMS: atom_id res chain seq x y z
N MET A 1 13.08 -10.42 50.22
CA MET A 1 13.77 -9.61 49.20
C MET A 1 14.09 -10.41 47.95
N LEU A 2 14.74 -11.58 48.06
CA LEU A 2 15.05 -12.45 46.92
C LEU A 2 13.82 -12.80 46.05
N TYR A 3 12.66 -13.02 46.67
CA TYR A 3 11.41 -13.27 45.96
C TYR A 3 10.98 -12.12 45.02
N LEU A 4 11.23 -10.87 45.39
CA LEU A 4 10.93 -9.72 44.53
C LEU A 4 11.86 -9.70 43.31
N LEU A 5 13.14 -9.99 43.52
CA LEU A 5 14.12 -10.09 42.42
C LEU A 5 13.79 -11.27 41.49
N ALA A 6 13.39 -12.41 42.05
CA ALA A 6 12.97 -13.58 41.27
C ALA A 6 11.70 -13.30 40.45
N LEU A 7 10.73 -12.58 41.03
CA LEU A 7 9.50 -12.19 40.32
C LEU A 7 9.81 -11.25 39.14
N VAL A 8 10.64 -10.24 39.36
CA VAL A 8 11.06 -9.31 38.30
C VAL A 8 11.82 -10.07 37.20
N GLY A 9 12.74 -10.97 37.56
CA GLY A 9 13.45 -11.81 36.60
C GLY A 9 12.54 -12.75 35.80
N LEU A 10 11.51 -13.32 36.43
CA LEU A 10 10.53 -14.15 35.73
C LEU A 10 9.72 -13.32 34.73
N VAL A 11 9.23 -12.15 35.14
CA VAL A 11 8.44 -11.26 34.28
C VAL A 11 9.26 -10.78 33.10
N THR A 12 10.53 -10.41 33.30
CA THR A 12 11.40 -9.98 32.19
C THR A 12 11.61 -11.09 31.18
N LEU A 13 11.81 -12.35 31.59
CA LEU A 13 11.92 -13.50 30.69
C LEU A 13 10.64 -13.72 29.87
N VAL A 14 9.47 -13.66 30.49
CA VAL A 14 8.18 -13.79 29.79
C VAL A 14 8.00 -12.68 28.77
N VAL A 15 8.31 -11.43 29.14
CA VAL A 15 8.24 -10.28 28.22
C VAL A 15 9.23 -10.42 27.07
N LEU A 16 10.45 -10.91 27.33
CA LEU A 16 11.46 -11.12 26.29
C LEU A 16 11.04 -12.22 25.32
N MET A 17 10.51 -13.33 25.82
CA MET A 17 9.95 -14.40 25.00
C MET A 17 8.77 -13.89 24.16
N TRP A 18 7.86 -13.10 24.75
CA TRP A 18 6.78 -12.46 23.99
C TRP A 18 7.34 -11.50 22.93
N LYS A 19 8.37 -10.72 23.24
CA LYS A 19 8.92 -9.74 22.29
C LYS A 19 9.67 -10.40 21.13
N ALA A 20 10.28 -11.55 21.38
CA ALA A 20 11.03 -12.32 20.39
C ALA A 20 10.15 -13.23 19.52
N PHE A 21 9.14 -13.87 20.12
CA PHE A 21 8.30 -14.88 19.45
C PHE A 21 6.84 -14.45 19.27
N GLY A 22 6.38 -13.43 20.00
CA GLY A 22 5.05 -12.89 19.84
C GLY A 22 4.90 -12.21 18.48
N PRO A 23 3.66 -12.04 18.00
CA PRO A 23 3.39 -11.39 16.74
C PRO A 23 4.03 -10.01 16.76
N SER A 24 5.13 -9.86 16.02
CA SER A 24 5.76 -8.57 15.81
C SER A 24 4.68 -7.68 15.21
N PRO A 25 4.40 -6.49 15.76
CA PRO A 25 3.68 -5.45 15.04
C PRO A 25 4.56 -4.86 13.91
N THR A 26 5.28 -5.72 13.17
CA THR A 26 5.68 -5.47 11.80
C THR A 26 4.39 -5.59 10.99
N SER A 27 3.59 -4.54 10.93
CA SER A 27 3.40 -3.84 9.66
C SER A 27 2.62 -2.54 9.88
N ARG A 28 3.15 -1.62 10.70
CA ARG A 28 2.88 -0.20 10.41
C ARG A 28 3.61 0.18 9.13
N ALA A 29 2.97 -0.11 8.00
CA ALA A 29 2.93 0.69 6.78
C ALA A 29 4.17 1.55 6.43
N SER A 30 5.37 0.96 6.41
CA SER A 30 6.57 1.62 5.92
C SER A 30 7.24 0.73 4.88
N GLY A 31 6.82 0.86 3.62
CA GLY A 31 7.63 0.43 2.47
C GLY A 31 7.04 -0.63 1.54
N GLY A 32 5.78 -1.06 1.71
CA GLY A 32 5.19 -2.05 0.80
C GLY A 32 3.84 -2.58 1.22
N GLY A 33 3.01 -1.75 1.85
CA GLY A 33 1.58 -2.07 1.85
C GLY A 33 1.10 -2.07 0.40
N VAL A 34 0.24 -3.01 0.03
CA VAL A 34 -0.49 -2.96 -1.25
C VAL A 34 -1.12 -1.57 -1.31
N LYS A 35 -0.48 -0.67 -2.05
CA LYS A 35 -0.96 0.69 -2.22
C LYS A 35 -2.15 0.55 -3.15
N GLY A 36 -3.28 1.12 -2.73
CA GLY A 36 -4.49 1.05 -3.54
C GLY A 36 -4.18 1.64 -4.92
N PRO A 37 -4.83 1.18 -5.99
CA PRO A 37 -4.63 1.75 -7.32
C PRO A 37 -4.77 3.29 -7.35
N ASP A 38 -5.63 3.85 -6.49
CA ASP A 38 -5.87 5.29 -6.39
C ASP A 38 -4.68 6.09 -5.82
N ASP A 39 -3.79 5.42 -5.10
CA ASP A 39 -2.66 6.01 -4.41
C ASP A 39 -1.34 5.92 -5.23
N ASP A 40 -1.34 5.13 -6.32
CA ASP A 40 -0.16 4.93 -7.16
C ASP A 40 -0.04 6.00 -8.25
N PRO A 41 1.07 6.76 -8.30
CA PRO A 41 1.22 7.86 -9.26
C PRO A 41 1.19 7.38 -10.71
N GLU A 42 1.72 6.19 -10.99
CA GLU A 42 1.73 5.59 -12.32
C GLU A 42 0.30 5.25 -12.82
N PHE A 43 -0.59 4.82 -11.92
CA PHE A 43 -1.97 4.50 -12.28
C PHE A 43 -2.75 5.77 -12.63
N LEU A 44 -2.64 6.81 -11.80
CA LEU A 44 -3.27 8.11 -12.04
C LEU A 44 -2.79 8.74 -13.35
N TRP A 45 -1.50 8.61 -13.66
CA TRP A 45 -0.92 9.06 -14.93
C TRP A 45 -1.55 8.36 -16.14
N ASN A 46 -1.68 7.02 -16.08
CA ASN A 46 -2.28 6.23 -17.16
C ASN A 46 -3.76 6.58 -17.39
N VAL A 47 -4.53 6.76 -16.31
CA VAL A 47 -5.95 7.17 -16.40
C VAL A 47 -6.09 8.57 -17.01
N ASN A 48 -5.25 9.53 -16.60
CA ASN A 48 -5.27 10.88 -17.19
C ASN A 48 -4.98 10.84 -18.69
N GLN A 49 -3.98 10.07 -19.09
CA GLN A 49 -3.57 9.93 -20.49
C GLN A 49 -4.67 9.32 -21.36
N GLN A 50 -5.34 8.26 -20.88
CA GLN A 50 -6.47 7.64 -21.59
C GLN A 50 -7.64 8.62 -21.72
N THR A 51 -7.94 9.38 -20.67
CA THR A 51 -9.01 10.38 -20.66
C THR A 51 -8.74 11.50 -21.69
N ARG A 52 -7.50 12.00 -21.76
CA ARG A 52 -7.09 12.98 -22.78
C ARG A 52 -7.20 12.45 -24.20
N ARG A 53 -6.73 11.22 -24.44
CA ARG A 53 -6.83 10.59 -25.77
C ARG A 53 -8.28 10.42 -26.22
N LYS A 54 -9.19 10.05 -25.30
CA LYS A 54 -10.62 9.92 -25.61
C LYS A 54 -11.29 11.28 -25.91
N GLN A 55 -10.87 12.35 -25.22
CA GLN A 55 -11.36 13.71 -25.52
C GLN A 55 -10.83 14.24 -26.86
N GLN A 56 -9.59 13.95 -27.21
CA GLN A 56 -8.97 14.41 -28.46
C GLN A 56 -9.43 13.56 -29.66
N GLY A 57 -9.49 12.24 -29.53
CA GLY A 57 -9.98 11.32 -30.58
C GLY A 57 -11.49 11.36 -30.82
N GLY A 58 -12.24 12.13 -30.01
CA GLY A 58 -13.65 12.45 -30.25
C GLY A 58 -13.90 13.64 -31.18
N GLN A 59 -12.85 14.36 -31.60
CA GLN A 59 -12.99 15.54 -32.47
C GLN A 59 -12.39 15.35 -33.88
N ASP A 60 -11.59 14.31 -34.13
CA ASP A 60 -10.84 14.17 -35.39
C ASP A 60 -11.29 12.98 -36.27
N GLY A 61 -12.50 12.45 -36.06
CA GLY A 61 -12.97 11.19 -36.67
C GLY A 61 -14.22 11.27 -37.55
N ALA A 62 -14.59 12.44 -38.06
CA ALA A 62 -15.67 12.55 -39.06
C ALA A 62 -15.14 13.02 -40.43
N PRO A 63 -14.59 12.13 -41.26
CA PRO A 63 -14.74 12.20 -42.70
C PRO A 63 -15.77 11.14 -43.11
N THR A 64 -17.00 11.58 -43.39
CA THR A 64 -17.93 10.84 -44.23
C THR A 64 -17.32 10.69 -45.61
N ASP A 65 -16.55 9.61 -45.80
CA ASP A 65 -16.23 9.10 -47.12
C ASP A 65 -17.48 8.43 -47.69
N SER A 66 -18.14 9.13 -48.59
CA SER A 66 -19.16 8.55 -49.48
C SER A 66 -19.01 9.22 -50.84
N SER A 67 -17.94 8.82 -51.53
CA SER A 67 -17.76 9.03 -52.97
C SER A 67 -17.93 7.67 -53.65
N GLN A 68 -19.13 7.38 -54.14
CA GLN A 68 -19.37 6.45 -55.25
C GLN A 68 -20.33 7.12 -56.24
#